data_AF-A0A550D2A8-F1
#
_entry.id   AF-A0A550D2A8-F1
#
_cell.length_a   1.000
_cell.length_b   1.000
_cell.length_c   1.000
_cell.angle_alpha   90.00
_cell.angle_beta   90.00
_cell.angle_gamma   90.00
#
_symmetry.space_group_name_H-M   'P 1'
#
loop_
_entity.id
_entity.type
_entity.pdbx_description
1 polymer ?
#
loop_
_entity_poly.entity_id
_entity_poly.type
_entity_poly.pdbx_seq_one_letter_code
_entity_poly.pdbx_strand_id
1 'polypeptide(L)'
;IDRSPYLSLTKRRLFTAFGILMITYLIQTTIWGDLTPGVEIPIAQQVMVYLPPAIITLVGVFVMPAKTNNKAIANPLSILILLVTSILFGGALVTLIASPSLLTIIAFTLFTLVFILSIKNISPIALKIEKQEQTIITPEKPRNRELKKKIAEVLISILFIFAVILASQLWVIPATGYLSNLFGIDLGLIFIMLGEAISLYHYVVYRRD
;
A
#
# COMPACT_ATOMS: atom_id res chain seq x y z
N ILE A 1 -20.52 -3.28 -8.35
CA ILE A 1 -19.53 -3.94 -9.25
C ILE A 1 -19.36 -3.06 -10.48
N ASP A 2 -18.16 -2.53 -10.71
CA ASP A 2 -17.87 -1.61 -11.82
C ASP A 2 -17.85 -2.37 -13.16
N ARG A 3 -18.56 -1.85 -14.16
CA ARG A 3 -18.69 -2.40 -15.52
C ARG A 3 -17.87 -1.63 -16.55
N SER A 4 -17.07 -0.65 -16.13
CA SER A 4 -16.27 0.18 -17.02
C SER A 4 -15.24 -0.66 -17.80
N PRO A 5 -15.10 -0.44 -19.12
CA PRO A 5 -14.10 -1.13 -19.96
C PRO A 5 -12.67 -0.63 -19.74
N TYR A 6 -12.50 0.48 -19.01
CA TYR A 6 -11.19 1.09 -18.80
C TYR A 6 -10.46 0.50 -17.57
N LEU A 7 -9.19 0.13 -17.73
CA LEU A 7 -8.34 -0.33 -16.63
C LEU A 7 -7.65 0.83 -15.87
N SER A 8 -7.44 1.95 -16.56
CA SER A 8 -6.68 3.08 -16.03
C SER A 8 -7.45 3.83 -14.93
N LEU A 9 -6.80 4.01 -13.77
CA LEU A 9 -7.33 4.77 -12.63
C LEU A 9 -7.66 6.22 -13.02
N THR A 10 -6.85 6.85 -13.86
CA THR A 10 -7.08 8.24 -14.31
C THR A 10 -8.27 8.38 -15.27
N LYS A 11 -8.70 7.28 -15.91
CA LYS A 11 -9.92 7.21 -16.73
C LYS A 11 -11.17 6.86 -15.91
N ARG A 12 -11.01 6.29 -14.71
CA ARG A 12 -12.09 5.90 -13.78
C ARG A 12 -12.08 6.72 -12.50
N ARG A 13 -11.91 8.04 -12.66
CA ARG A 13 -11.75 9.01 -11.56
C ARG A 13 -12.76 8.84 -10.43
N LEU A 14 -14.04 8.65 -10.76
CA LEU A 14 -15.07 8.48 -9.74
C LEU A 14 -14.91 7.16 -8.96
N PHE A 15 -14.64 6.05 -9.65
CA PHE A 15 -14.40 4.76 -9.00
C PHE A 15 -13.12 4.77 -8.17
N THR A 16 -12.07 5.43 -8.66
CA THR A 16 -10.82 5.63 -7.92
C THR A 16 -11.03 6.48 -6.66
N ALA A 17 -11.80 7.56 -6.75
CA ALA A 17 -12.16 8.38 -5.59
C ALA A 17 -12.93 7.56 -4.54
N PHE A 18 -13.91 6.76 -4.97
CA PHE A 18 -14.62 5.84 -4.07
C PHE A 18 -13.70 4.78 -3.45
N GLY A 19 -12.76 4.22 -4.21
CA GLY A 19 -11.80 3.26 -3.69
C GLY A 19 -10.89 3.87 -2.62
N ILE A 20 -10.38 5.09 -2.84
CA ILE A 20 -9.58 5.81 -1.85
C ILE A 20 -10.43 6.12 -0.62
N LEU A 21 -11.66 6.60 -0.80
CA LEU A 21 -12.57 6.90 0.31
C LEU A 21 -12.93 5.67 1.12
N MET A 22 -13.17 4.54 0.46
CA MET A 22 -13.44 3.28 1.13
C MET A 22 -12.30 2.90 2.09
N ILE A 23 -11.04 2.98 1.64
CA ILE A 23 -9.88 2.68 2.50
C ILE A 23 -9.76 3.73 3.62
N THR A 24 -9.91 5.01 3.28
CA THR A 24 -9.75 6.11 4.25
C THR A 24 -10.81 6.01 5.36
N TYR A 25 -12.06 5.74 4.98
CA TYR A 25 -13.16 5.58 5.92
C TYR A 25 -13.06 4.31 6.73
N LEU A 26 -12.58 3.21 6.15
CA LEU A 26 -12.30 1.99 6.90
C LEU A 26 -11.31 2.27 8.04
N ILE A 27 -10.20 2.96 7.74
CA ILE A 27 -9.21 3.34 8.76
C ILE A 27 -9.84 4.25 9.82
N GLN A 28 -10.58 5.29 9.39
CA GLN A 28 -11.24 6.21 10.32
C GLN A 28 -12.24 5.49 11.22
N THR A 29 -13.08 4.59 10.67
CA THR A 29 -14.03 3.80 11.44
C THR A 29 -13.35 2.87 12.43
N THR A 30 -12.20 2.29 12.08
CA THR A 30 -11.42 1.44 13.00
C THR A 30 -10.88 2.25 14.17
N ILE A 31 -10.26 3.40 13.90
CA ILE A 31 -9.77 4.31 14.95
C ILE A 31 -10.93 4.76 15.83
N TRP A 32 -12.07 5.07 15.23
CA TRP A 32 -13.22 5.56 15.97
C TRP A 32 -13.88 4.47 16.84
N GLY A 33 -13.92 3.23 16.33
CA GLY A 33 -14.36 2.06 17.08
C GLY A 33 -13.51 1.78 18.31
N ASP A 34 -12.21 2.13 18.27
CA ASP A 34 -11.31 2.01 19.43
C ASP A 34 -11.49 3.16 20.44
N LEU A 35 -11.60 4.40 19.95
CA LEU A 35 -11.63 5.58 20.83
C LEU A 35 -12.94 5.76 21.60
N THR A 36 -14.08 5.42 21.01
CA THR A 36 -15.41 5.61 21.62
C THR A 36 -16.30 4.39 21.37
N PRO A 37 -16.00 3.25 22.02
CA PRO A 37 -16.76 2.02 21.81
C PRO A 37 -18.17 2.14 22.38
N GLY A 38 -19.18 1.78 21.59
CA GLY A 38 -20.58 1.70 22.03
C GLY A 38 -21.27 3.04 22.30
N VAL A 39 -20.63 4.17 21.97
CA VAL A 39 -21.23 5.50 22.09
C VAL A 39 -21.88 5.89 20.77
N GLU A 40 -23.16 6.21 20.78
CA GLU A 40 -23.83 6.75 19.61
C GLU A 40 -23.36 8.18 19.35
N ILE A 41 -22.85 8.41 18.14
CA ILE A 41 -22.27 9.70 17.77
C ILE A 41 -23.28 10.48 16.92
N PRO A 42 -23.56 11.75 17.25
CA PRO A 42 -24.44 12.58 16.45
C PRO A 42 -24.01 12.66 14.98
N ILE A 43 -24.98 12.58 14.07
CA ILE A 43 -24.76 12.61 12.62
C ILE A 43 -23.93 13.84 12.19
N ALA A 44 -24.12 14.99 12.86
CA ALA A 44 -23.35 16.20 12.59
C ALA A 44 -21.83 16.01 12.78
N GLN A 45 -21.41 15.27 13.81
CA GLN A 45 -20.01 14.97 14.06
C GLN A 45 -19.46 13.95 13.05
N GLN A 46 -20.27 12.96 12.67
CA GLN A 46 -19.91 12.01 11.61
C GLN A 46 -19.62 12.74 10.29
N VAL A 47 -20.51 13.65 9.88
CA VAL A 47 -20.32 14.47 8.68
C VAL A 47 -19.06 15.32 8.80
N MET A 48 -18.81 15.95 9.95
CA MET A 48 -17.62 16.78 10.15
C MET A 48 -16.30 16.00 9.98
N VAL A 49 -16.27 14.71 10.32
CA VAL A 49 -15.06 13.87 10.23
C VAL A 49 -14.92 13.21 8.85
N TYR A 50 -16.01 12.79 8.22
CA TYR A 50 -15.99 12.11 6.92
C TYR A 50 -15.94 13.07 5.73
N LEU A 51 -16.46 14.29 5.87
CA LEU A 51 -16.54 15.25 4.78
C LEU A 51 -15.16 15.78 4.31
N PRO A 52 -14.21 16.12 5.19
CA PRO A 52 -12.91 16.62 4.75
C PRO A 52 -12.14 15.63 3.87
N PRO A 53 -12.02 14.32 4.22
CA PRO A 53 -11.43 13.33 3.32
C PRO A 53 -12.17 13.20 1.99
N ALA A 54 -13.52 13.24 1.98
CA ALA A 54 -14.33 13.23 0.75
C ALA A 54 -13.97 14.39 -0.19
N ILE A 55 -13.90 15.61 0.35
CA ILE A 55 -13.57 16.79 -0.45
C ILE A 55 -12.14 16.69 -0.98
N ILE A 56 -11.17 16.36 -0.11
CA ILE A 56 -9.76 16.29 -0.49
C ILE A 56 -9.53 15.24 -1.59
N THR A 57 -10.12 14.05 -1.44
CA THR A 57 -9.96 12.96 -2.42
C THR A 57 -10.66 13.28 -3.74
N LEU A 58 -11.86 13.83 -3.69
CA LEU A 58 -12.61 14.17 -4.90
C LEU A 58 -11.92 15.31 -5.66
N VAL A 59 -11.49 16.37 -4.97
CA VAL A 59 -10.68 17.45 -5.58
C VAL A 59 -9.36 16.88 -6.11
N GLY A 60 -8.65 16.09 -5.31
CA GLY A 60 -7.36 15.52 -5.69
C GLY A 60 -7.43 14.68 -6.96
N VAL A 61 -8.40 13.77 -7.07
CA VAL A 61 -8.54 12.89 -8.23
C VAL A 61 -9.00 13.64 -9.49
N PHE A 62 -9.82 14.69 -9.34
CA PHE A 62 -10.28 15.49 -10.49
C PHE A 62 -9.25 16.50 -10.99
N VAL A 63 -8.42 17.05 -10.09
CA VAL A 63 -7.31 17.95 -10.43
C VAL A 63 -6.10 17.17 -10.98
N MET A 64 -5.98 15.87 -10.68
CA MET A 64 -4.87 15.05 -11.16
C MET A 64 -4.84 14.98 -12.71
N PRO A 65 -3.72 15.35 -13.35
CA PRO A 65 -3.62 15.32 -14.80
C PRO A 65 -3.75 13.89 -15.33
N ALA A 66 -4.63 13.69 -16.33
CA ALA A 66 -4.89 12.37 -16.94
C ALA A 66 -3.67 11.74 -17.64
N LYS A 67 -2.60 12.53 -17.83
CA LYS A 67 -1.43 12.20 -18.65
C LYS A 67 -0.28 11.55 -17.88
N THR A 68 -0.43 11.22 -16.61
CA THR A 68 0.58 10.43 -15.88
C THR A 68 0.40 8.94 -16.22
N ASN A 69 0.73 8.57 -17.46
CA ASN A 69 0.93 7.17 -17.84
C ASN A 69 2.36 6.72 -17.50
N ASN A 70 2.90 7.23 -16.40
CA ASN A 70 4.14 6.72 -15.84
C ASN A 70 3.75 5.46 -15.10
N LYS A 71 3.71 4.33 -15.82
CA LYS A 71 3.73 3.01 -15.19
C LYS A 71 4.91 3.05 -14.23
N ALA A 72 4.64 3.13 -12.93
CA ALA A 72 5.65 2.89 -11.92
C ALA A 72 6.08 1.43 -12.14
N ILE A 73 7.15 1.22 -12.91
CA ILE A 73 7.79 -0.08 -13.02
C ILE A 73 8.57 -0.22 -11.73
N ALA A 74 7.85 -0.41 -10.64
CA ALA A 74 8.44 -0.70 -9.36
C ALA A 74 9.03 -2.11 -9.47
N ASN A 75 10.36 -2.21 -9.36
CA ASN A 75 11.04 -3.48 -9.35
C ASN A 75 10.50 -4.31 -8.18
N PRO A 76 9.95 -5.52 -8.39
CA PRO A 76 9.35 -6.33 -7.34
C PRO A 76 10.28 -6.53 -6.13
N LEU A 77 11.59 -6.59 -6.36
CA LEU A 77 12.60 -6.68 -5.30
C LEU A 77 12.71 -5.37 -4.50
N SER A 78 12.63 -4.21 -5.15
CA SER A 78 12.66 -2.91 -4.46
C SER A 78 11.41 -2.68 -3.62
N ILE A 79 10.25 -3.15 -4.10
CA ILE A 79 8.99 -3.13 -3.31
C ILE A 79 9.10 -4.07 -2.12
N LEU A 80 9.63 -5.29 -2.31
CA LEU A 80 9.85 -6.23 -1.21
C LEU A 80 10.78 -5.63 -0.14
N ILE A 81 11.87 -4.99 -0.55
CA ILE A 81 12.79 -4.29 0.36
C ILE A 81 12.07 -3.15 1.09
N LEU A 82 11.24 -2.36 0.39
CA LEU A 82 10.44 -1.32 1.02
C LEU A 82 9.46 -1.90 2.05
N LEU A 83 8.80 -3.02 1.74
CA LEU A 83 7.81 -3.65 2.60
C LEU A 83 8.47 -4.21 3.87
N VAL A 84 9.58 -4.94 3.71
CA VAL A 84 10.36 -5.46 4.84
C VAL A 84 10.89 -4.31 5.72
N THR A 85 11.42 -3.25 5.11
CA THR A 85 11.94 -2.11 5.87
C THR A 85 10.84 -1.27 6.53
N SER A 86 9.64 -1.22 5.94
CA SER A 86 8.46 -0.58 6.55
C SER A 86 8.00 -1.33 7.80
N ILE A 87 7.95 -2.67 7.74
CA ILE A 87 7.59 -3.52 8.89
C ILE A 87 8.62 -3.36 10.00
N LEU A 88 9.91 -3.38 9.67
CA LEU A 88 11.00 -3.19 10.65
C LEU A 88 10.96 -1.79 11.28
N PHE A 89 10.71 -0.75 10.48
CA PHE A 89 10.55 0.61 10.98
C PHE A 89 9.33 0.73 11.91
N GLY A 90 8.17 0.21 11.50
CA GLY A 90 6.96 0.21 12.31
C GLY A 90 7.13 -0.54 13.63
N GLY A 91 7.74 -1.73 13.60
CA GLY A 91 8.06 -2.51 14.80
C GLY A 91 9.06 -1.79 15.72
N ALA A 92 10.05 -1.11 15.16
CA ALA A 92 11.01 -0.32 15.93
C ALA A 92 10.36 0.92 16.58
N LEU A 93 9.40 1.55 15.91
CA LEU A 93 8.63 2.67 16.47
C LEU A 93 7.78 2.21 17.65
N VAL A 94 7.08 1.08 17.51
CA VAL A 94 6.25 0.51 18.58
C VAL A 94 7.10 0.13 19.80
N THR A 95 8.25 -0.51 19.58
CA THR A 95 9.16 -0.88 20.69
C THR A 95 9.79 0.34 21.36
N LEU A 96 10.09 1.41 20.62
CA LEU A 96 10.55 2.67 21.21
C LEU A 96 9.51 3.32 22.13
N ILE A 97 8.23 3.28 21.72
CA ILE A 97 7.12 3.83 22.52
C ILE A 97 6.83 2.95 23.74
N ALA A 98 6.84 1.62 23.58
CA ALA A 98 6.50 0.67 24.64
C ALA A 98 7.60 0.54 25.70
N SER A 99 8.88 0.56 25.30
CA SER A 99 10.02 0.40 26.21
C SER A 99 11.19 1.30 25.79
N PRO A 100 11.15 2.60 26.16
CA PRO A 100 12.23 3.53 25.85
C PRO A 100 13.51 3.13 26.60
N SER A 101 14.52 2.72 25.85
CA SER A 101 15.85 2.35 26.33
C SER A 101 16.89 2.79 25.31
N LEU A 102 18.15 2.86 25.72
CA LEU A 102 19.24 3.23 24.81
C LEU A 102 19.31 2.30 23.59
N LEU A 103 18.99 1.01 23.80
CA LEU A 103 18.98 -0.01 22.75
C LEU A 103 17.83 0.22 21.75
N THR A 104 16.63 0.55 22.22
CA THR A 104 15.47 0.79 21.33
C THR A 104 15.61 2.08 20.53
N ILE A 105 16.28 3.10 21.07
CA ILE A 105 16.62 4.33 20.34
C ILE A 105 17.63 4.04 19.21
N ILE A 106 18.68 3.26 19.48
CA ILE A 106 19.67 2.88 18.48
C ILE A 106 19.04 2.01 17.37
N ALA A 107 18.21 1.04 17.75
CA ALA A 107 17.51 0.20 16.79
C ALA A 107 16.56 1.04 15.90
N PHE A 108 15.78 1.93 16.49
CA PHE A 108 14.88 2.82 15.77
C PHE A 108 15.61 3.71 14.76
N THR A 109 16.70 4.36 15.18
CA THR A 109 17.48 5.23 14.28
C THR A 109 18.08 4.45 13.11
N LEU A 110 18.58 3.24 13.34
CA LEU A 110 19.15 2.39 12.29
C LEU A 110 18.08 1.95 11.27
N PHE A 111 16.92 1.48 11.73
CA PHE A 111 15.83 1.09 10.84
C PHE A 111 15.20 2.28 10.10
N THR A 112 15.13 3.44 10.75
CA THR A 112 14.70 4.69 10.10
C THR A 112 15.64 5.08 8.95
N LEU A 113 16.95 4.96 9.15
CA LEU A 113 17.94 5.23 8.10
C LEU A 113 17.76 4.30 6.90
N VAL A 114 17.64 2.99 7.15
CA VAL A 114 17.45 1.98 6.10
C VAL A 114 16.12 2.19 5.35
N PHE A 115 15.06 2.56 6.07
CA PHE A 115 13.77 2.89 5.48
C PHE A 115 13.85 4.14 4.58
N ILE A 116 14.49 5.22 5.05
CA ILE A 116 14.71 6.43 4.25
C ILE A 116 15.55 6.12 3.00
N LEU A 117 16.60 5.31 3.11
CA LEU A 117 17.40 4.87 1.96
C LEU A 117 16.59 4.04 0.96
N SER A 118 15.70 3.18 1.46
CA SER A 118 14.82 2.36 0.62
C SER A 118 13.80 3.22 -0.14
N ILE A 119 13.19 4.19 0.54
CA ILE A 119 12.34 5.21 -0.11
C ILE A 119 13.16 6.02 -1.12
N LYS A 120 14.36 6.46 -0.76
CA LYS A 120 15.22 7.27 -1.63
C LYS A 120 15.69 6.51 -2.85
N ASN A 121 15.85 5.19 -2.80
CA ASN A 121 16.15 4.38 -3.99
C ASN A 121 14.94 4.25 -4.95
N ILE A 122 13.73 4.42 -4.44
CA ILE A 122 12.49 4.43 -5.23
C ILE A 122 12.14 5.87 -5.67
N SER A 123 12.56 6.88 -4.91
CA SER A 123 12.23 8.31 -5.07
C SER A 123 12.75 9.00 -6.36
N PRO A 124 13.93 8.71 -6.94
CA PRO A 124 14.29 9.29 -8.23
C PRO A 124 13.40 8.77 -9.37
N ILE A 125 12.65 7.69 -9.16
CA ILE A 125 11.61 7.22 -10.10
C ILE A 125 10.32 8.03 -9.93
N ALA A 126 10.19 8.88 -8.92
CA ALA A 126 9.06 9.81 -8.77
C ALA A 126 9.42 11.27 -9.15
N LEU A 127 10.69 11.67 -9.05
CA LEU A 127 11.11 13.08 -9.24
C LEU A 127 12.20 13.33 -10.31
N LYS A 128 12.75 12.30 -10.97
CA LYS A 128 13.80 12.46 -12.01
C LYS A 128 13.47 11.80 -13.37
N ILE A 129 12.20 11.65 -13.74
CA ILE A 129 11.83 11.06 -15.05
C ILE A 129 11.83 12.10 -16.21
N GLU A 130 12.25 13.34 -15.99
CA GLU A 130 12.24 14.35 -17.07
C GLU A 130 13.40 14.23 -18.07
N LYS A 131 14.46 13.44 -17.79
CA LYS A 131 15.60 13.32 -18.70
C LYS A 131 16.21 11.92 -18.74
N GLN A 132 15.56 10.97 -19.43
CA GLN A 132 16.25 9.98 -20.28
C GLN A 132 15.26 9.10 -21.05
N GLU A 133 14.59 9.70 -22.05
CA GLU A 133 14.12 8.92 -23.19
C GLU A 133 15.26 8.84 -24.21
N GLN A 134 16.04 7.76 -24.12
CA GLN A 134 16.71 7.14 -25.26
C GLN A 134 16.83 5.65 -24.93
N THR A 135 15.71 4.95 -25.15
CA THR A 135 15.63 3.50 -25.05
C THR A 135 16.41 2.90 -26.21
N ILE A 136 17.64 2.45 -25.96
CA ILE A 136 18.26 1.41 -26.79
C ILE A 136 17.44 0.14 -26.50
N ILE A 137 16.60 -0.25 -27.45
CA ILE A 137 15.82 -1.49 -27.38
C ILE A 137 16.79 -2.66 -27.56
N THR A 138 17.42 -3.09 -26.47
CA THR A 138 18.10 -4.38 -26.46
C THR A 138 17.03 -5.46 -26.34
N PRO A 139 16.87 -6.37 -27.32
CA PRO A 139 15.90 -7.45 -27.19
C PRO A 139 16.26 -8.31 -25.98
N GLU A 140 15.40 -8.28 -24.96
CA GLU A 140 15.58 -9.09 -23.76
C GLU A 140 15.47 -10.56 -24.16
N LYS A 141 16.54 -11.34 -23.91
CA LYS A 141 16.59 -12.77 -24.28
C LYS A 141 15.35 -13.51 -23.74
N PRO A 142 14.68 -14.35 -24.55
CA PRO A 142 13.41 -15.00 -24.19
C PRO A 142 13.49 -15.80 -22.88
N ARG A 143 14.66 -16.39 -22.60
CA ARG A 143 14.94 -17.15 -21.36
C ARG A 143 14.82 -16.33 -20.07
N ASN A 144 15.17 -15.03 -20.10
CA ASN A 144 15.11 -14.20 -18.89
C ASN A 144 13.67 -13.76 -18.56
N ARG A 145 12.83 -13.63 -19.60
CA ARG A 145 11.41 -13.27 -19.45
C ARG A 145 10.60 -14.41 -18.82
N GLU A 146 10.84 -15.65 -19.22
CA GLU A 146 10.17 -16.82 -18.65
C GLU A 146 10.54 -17.05 -17.18
N LEU A 147 11.82 -16.84 -16.82
CA LEU A 147 12.26 -16.89 -15.43
C LEU A 147 11.58 -15.83 -14.57
N LYS A 148 11.48 -14.59 -15.07
CA LYS A 148 10.77 -13.51 -14.37
C LYS A 148 9.28 -13.80 -14.19
N LYS A 149 8.64 -14.49 -15.14
CA LYS A 149 7.25 -14.94 -14.99
C LYS A 149 7.09 -16.01 -13.92
N LYS A 150 7.95 -17.04 -13.91
CA LYS A 150 7.96 -18.08 -12.87
C LYS A 150 8.19 -17.50 -11.48
N ILE A 151 9.10 -16.54 -11.36
CA ILE A 151 9.35 -15.85 -10.08
C ILE A 151 8.11 -15.07 -9.62
N ALA A 152 7.45 -14.34 -10.52
CA ALA A 152 6.23 -13.61 -10.19
C ALA A 152 5.07 -14.54 -9.78
N GLU A 153 4.93 -15.70 -10.42
CA GLU A 153 3.93 -16.73 -10.07
C GLU A 153 4.18 -17.33 -8.67
N VAL A 154 5.43 -17.64 -8.35
CA VAL A 154 5.83 -18.08 -7.00
C VAL A 154 5.55 -16.98 -5.96
N LEU A 155 5.84 -15.72 -6.30
CA LEU A 155 5.57 -14.58 -5.42
C LEU A 155 4.09 -14.41 -5.12
N ILE A 156 3.20 -14.55 -6.12
CA ILE A 156 1.74 -14.48 -5.93
C ILE A 156 1.29 -15.55 -4.94
N SER A 157 1.80 -16.79 -5.10
CA SER A 157 1.47 -17.90 -4.19
C SER A 157 1.92 -17.62 -2.76
N ILE A 158 3.14 -17.08 -2.58
CA ILE A 158 3.67 -16.71 -1.26
C ILE A 158 2.84 -15.58 -0.63
N LEU A 159 2.57 -14.51 -1.38
CA LEU A 159 1.72 -13.39 -0.94
C LEU A 159 0.34 -13.86 -0.48
N PHE A 160 -0.25 -14.81 -1.19
CA PHE A 160 -1.54 -15.39 -0.83
C PHE A 160 -1.47 -16.17 0.50
N ILE A 161 -0.43 -16.99 0.71
CA ILE A 161 -0.24 -17.73 1.96
C ILE A 161 -0.10 -16.75 3.14
N PHE A 162 0.72 -15.71 3.00
CA PHE A 162 0.87 -14.70 4.05
C PHE A 162 -0.44 -13.94 4.33
N ALA A 163 -1.21 -13.60 3.30
CA ALA A 163 -2.51 -12.96 3.47
C ALA A 163 -3.50 -13.86 4.25
N VAL A 164 -3.51 -15.18 4.01
CA VAL A 164 -4.35 -16.13 4.75
C VAL A 164 -3.91 -16.23 6.22
N ILE A 165 -2.61 -16.26 6.49
CA ILE A 165 -2.08 -16.29 7.86
C ILE A 165 -2.51 -15.04 8.63
N LEU A 166 -2.33 -13.86 8.05
CA LEU A 166 -2.74 -12.59 8.66
C LEU A 166 -4.26 -12.52 8.85
N ALA A 167 -5.04 -12.98 7.87
CA ALA A 167 -6.49 -13.05 7.99
C ALA A 167 -6.96 -13.98 9.12
N SER A 168 -6.24 -15.07 9.37
CA SER A 168 -6.48 -15.96 10.51
C SER A 168 -6.16 -15.26 11.84
N GLN A 169 -5.07 -14.49 11.89
CA GLN A 169 -4.68 -13.73 13.09
C GLN A 169 -5.69 -12.63 13.45
N LEU A 170 -6.32 -12.00 12.44
CA LEU A 170 -7.38 -11.00 12.66
C LEU A 170 -8.55 -11.55 13.50
N TRP A 171 -8.84 -12.86 13.43
CA TRP A 171 -9.93 -13.48 14.19
C TRP A 171 -9.66 -13.57 15.70
N VAL A 172 -8.40 -13.46 16.10
CA VAL A 172 -7.94 -13.60 17.49
C VAL A 172 -7.77 -12.23 18.15
N ILE A 173 -7.70 -11.16 17.37
CA ILE A 173 -7.52 -9.80 17.91
C ILE A 173 -8.83 -9.32 18.56
N PRO A 174 -8.81 -8.88 19.82
CA PRO A 174 -10.00 -8.35 20.49
C PRO A 174 -10.47 -7.06 19.82
N ALA A 175 -11.78 -6.87 19.71
CA ALA A 175 -12.39 -5.75 19.01
C ALA A 175 -12.14 -4.37 19.66
N THR A 176 -11.59 -4.33 20.88
CA THR A 176 -11.41 -3.11 21.68
C THR A 176 -10.05 -3.10 22.38
N GLY A 177 -9.45 -1.91 22.52
CA GLY A 177 -8.20 -1.69 23.27
C GLY A 177 -6.97 -1.57 22.35
N TYR A 178 -5.79 -1.34 22.93
CA TYR A 178 -4.56 -1.05 22.18
C TYR A 178 -4.25 -2.06 21.04
N LEU A 179 -4.56 -3.35 21.26
CA LEU A 179 -4.37 -4.41 20.26
C LEU A 179 -5.35 -4.32 19.08
N SER A 180 -6.49 -3.64 19.22
CA SER A 180 -7.48 -3.41 18.15
C SER A 180 -6.92 -2.49 17.06
N ASN A 181 -6.00 -1.57 17.38
CA ASN A 181 -5.32 -0.76 16.38
C ASN A 181 -4.46 -1.60 15.41
N LEU A 182 -3.98 -2.76 15.85
CA LEU A 182 -3.27 -3.71 14.99
C LEU A 182 -4.19 -4.35 13.95
N PHE A 183 -5.49 -4.47 14.25
CA PHE A 183 -6.49 -4.98 13.30
C PHE A 183 -6.55 -4.14 12.02
N GLY A 184 -6.57 -2.81 12.16
CA GLY A 184 -6.58 -1.89 11.01
C GLY A 184 -5.30 -1.93 10.19
N ILE A 185 -4.15 -2.09 10.87
CA ILE A 185 -2.83 -2.21 10.23
C ILE A 185 -2.73 -3.52 9.44
N ASP A 186 -3.11 -4.64 10.06
CA ASP A 186 -3.07 -5.96 9.44
C ASP A 186 -4.04 -6.06 8.26
N LEU A 187 -5.25 -5.48 8.39
CA LEU A 187 -6.22 -5.39 7.31
C LEU A 187 -5.71 -4.53 6.15
N GLY A 188 -5.05 -3.40 6.45
CA GLY A 188 -4.38 -2.57 5.44
C GLY A 188 -3.26 -3.33 4.73
N LEU A 189 -2.46 -4.10 5.46
CA LEU A 189 -1.40 -4.94 4.91
C LEU A 189 -1.95 -6.01 3.97
N ILE A 190 -3.06 -6.67 4.35
CA ILE A 190 -3.75 -7.65 3.49
C ILE A 190 -4.19 -7.00 2.18
N PHE A 191 -4.74 -5.78 2.21
CA PHE A 191 -5.14 -5.09 0.98
C PHE A 191 -3.95 -4.71 0.10
N ILE A 192 -2.82 -4.30 0.68
CA ILE A 192 -1.59 -4.04 -0.08
C ILE A 192 -1.09 -5.34 -0.74
N MET A 193 -1.05 -6.45 0.02
CA MET A 193 -0.66 -7.76 -0.50
C MET A 193 -1.57 -8.23 -1.64
N LEU A 194 -2.88 -8.01 -1.52
CA LEU A 194 -3.85 -8.33 -2.56
C LEU A 194 -3.65 -7.46 -3.81
N GLY A 195 -3.43 -6.15 -3.64
CA GLY A 195 -3.14 -5.23 -4.74
C GLY A 195 -1.88 -5.61 -5.51
N GLU A 196 -0.82 -6.00 -4.79
CA GLU A 196 0.43 -6.48 -5.38
C GLU A 196 0.26 -7.83 -6.08
N ALA A 197 -0.49 -8.77 -5.51
CA ALA A 197 -0.80 -10.04 -6.16
C ALA A 197 -1.53 -9.82 -7.50
N ILE A 198 -2.49 -8.88 -7.55
CA ILE A 198 -3.18 -8.49 -8.79
C ILE A 198 -2.21 -7.85 -9.79
N SER A 199 -1.30 -6.97 -9.33
CA SER A 199 -0.28 -6.33 -10.17
C SER A 199 0.68 -7.36 -10.80
N LEU A 200 1.17 -8.31 -10.00
CA LEU A 200 2.03 -9.41 -10.45
C LEU A 200 1.29 -10.37 -11.38
N TYR A 201 0.01 -10.66 -11.12
CA TYR A 201 -0.82 -11.46 -12.00
C TYR A 201 -0.92 -10.82 -13.39
N HIS A 202 -1.14 -9.50 -13.44
CA HIS A 202 -1.13 -8.76 -14.72
C HIS A 202 0.24 -8.83 -15.41
N TYR A 203 1.34 -8.76 -14.67
CA TYR A 203 2.69 -8.91 -15.22
C TYR A 203 2.95 -10.30 -15.84
N VAL A 204 2.41 -11.37 -15.25
CA VAL A 204 2.54 -12.74 -15.77
C VAL A 204 1.66 -12.96 -17.00
N VAL A 205 0.39 -12.51 -16.93
CA VAL A 205 -0.65 -12.82 -17.91
C VAL A 205 -0.61 -11.90 -19.12
N TYR A 206 -0.49 -10.58 -18.93
CA TYR A 206 -0.51 -9.64 -20.05
C TYR A 206 0.89 -9.46 -20.65
N ARG A 207 1.01 -9.66 -21.98
CA ARG A 207 2.20 -9.22 -22.71
C ARG A 207 2.21 -7.69 -22.73
N ARG A 208 3.34 -7.09 -22.34
CA ARG A 208 3.65 -5.70 -22.70
C ARG A 208 3.79 -5.68 -24.22
N ASP A 209 2.75 -5.21 -24.89
CA ASP A 209 2.83 -4.63 -26.21
C ASP A 209 3.09 -3.12 -26.05
#